data_AF-A0A165M7W5-F1
#
_entry.id   AF-A0A165M7W5-F1
#
_cell.length_a   1.000
_cell.length_b   1.000
_cell.length_c   1.000
_cell.angle_alpha   90.00
_cell.angle_beta   90.00
_cell.angle_gamma   90.00
#
_symmetry.space_group_name_H-M   'P 1'
#
loop_
_entity.id
_entity.type
_entity.pdbx_description
1 polymer ?
#
loop_
_entity_poly.entity_id
_entity_poly.type
_entity_poly.pdbx_seq_one_letter_code
_entity_poly.pdbx_strand_id
1 'polypeptide(L)'
;MSFSRLLVLAALVVPTITLQTPFTDPASSSKSIPQSHRPSYGQSARTDFTTLFSSDQLLNHDPWSPDEWNGLVSFARVQPVRCFGADSDMKYDVAVLGAPFDTATSYRPGCCTFGPNGVRQGSRRCGVDFINVQQKVKVSDHLNVVDCGDVPITFMDSKVALRQLEFANKELVRREAFRSYNQTSLAKDGKFHPRVLTLGGDHTITLPLLRGVAEIYGPVSVIHFDSHLGA
;
A
#
# COMPACT_ATOMS: atom_id res chain seq x y z
N MET A 1 55.00 39.64 -10.47
CA MET A 1 53.83 39.71 -11.37
C MET A 1 52.70 38.94 -10.68
N SER A 2 52.07 39.47 -9.62
CA SER A 2 50.87 40.34 -9.62
C SER A 2 49.76 39.89 -10.58
N PHE A 3 48.62 39.49 -10.00
CA PHE A 3 47.20 39.65 -10.38
C PHE A 3 46.42 38.49 -9.72
N SER A 4 45.85 38.63 -8.51
CA SER A 4 44.64 39.37 -8.11
C SER A 4 43.32 38.67 -8.51
N ARG A 5 42.55 38.29 -7.47
CA ARG A 5 41.09 38.02 -7.43
C ARG A 5 40.63 36.76 -8.20
N LEU A 6 39.83 35.86 -7.62
CA LEU A 6 38.44 36.13 -7.27
C LEU A 6 37.93 35.11 -6.24
N LEU A 7 37.56 35.63 -5.07
CA LEU A 7 36.71 34.99 -4.08
C LEU A 7 35.29 34.91 -4.66
N VAL A 8 34.75 33.71 -4.91
CA VAL A 8 33.32 33.55 -5.24
C VAL A 8 32.63 32.94 -4.04
N LEU A 9 32.14 33.85 -3.20
CA LEU A 9 31.17 33.61 -2.14
C LEU A 9 29.80 33.39 -2.81
N ALA A 10 29.39 32.15 -3.02
CA ALA A 10 28.04 31.84 -3.47
C ALA A 10 27.10 31.84 -2.27
N ALA A 11 26.57 33.01 -1.93
CA ALA A 11 25.41 33.14 -1.06
C ALA A 11 24.18 32.62 -1.80
N LEU A 12 23.78 31.38 -1.51
CA LEU A 12 22.50 30.83 -1.95
C LEU A 12 21.49 31.04 -0.82
N VAL A 13 20.69 32.09 -1.01
CA VAL A 13 19.52 32.43 -0.20
C VAL A 13 18.56 31.24 -0.24
N VAL A 14 18.39 30.58 0.90
CA VAL A 14 17.34 29.57 1.11
C VAL A 14 16.07 30.32 1.52
N PRO A 15 15.00 30.34 0.71
CA PRO A 15 13.71 30.77 1.22
C PRO A 15 13.15 29.65 2.09
N THR A 16 13.11 29.91 3.40
CA THR A 16 12.39 29.13 4.40
C THR A 16 10.89 29.20 4.07
N ILE A 17 10.36 28.19 3.39
CA ILE A 17 8.91 28.06 3.17
C ILE A 17 8.34 27.35 4.40
N THR A 18 7.84 28.17 5.33
CA THR A 18 6.95 27.74 6.41
C THR A 18 5.65 27.20 5.81
N LEU A 19 5.45 25.89 5.85
CA LEU A 19 4.17 25.23 5.54
C LEU A 19 3.20 25.43 6.72
N GLN A 20 2.54 26.58 6.75
CA GLN A 20 1.30 26.80 7.48
C GLN A 20 0.30 27.45 6.53
N THR A 21 -0.62 26.68 5.96
CA THR A 21 -1.94 27.22 5.61
C THR A 21 -3.01 26.15 5.85
N PRO A 22 -4.16 26.54 6.45
CA PRO A 22 -5.31 25.66 6.63
C PRO A 22 -6.00 25.44 5.27
N PHE A 23 -6.30 24.19 4.95
CA PHE A 23 -6.96 23.83 3.70
C PHE A 23 -8.48 24.01 3.87
N THR A 24 -9.06 24.91 3.08
CA THR A 24 -10.50 25.14 2.97
C THR A 24 -11.11 24.19 1.94
N ASP A 25 -12.12 23.43 2.37
CA ASP A 25 -12.89 22.50 1.53
C ASP A 25 -13.82 23.23 0.55
N PRO A 26 -13.84 22.88 -0.74
CA PRO A 26 -14.97 23.17 -1.61
C PRO A 26 -16.05 22.10 -1.48
N ALA A 27 -17.28 22.57 -1.24
CA ALA A 27 -18.47 21.79 -0.96
C ALA A 27 -18.98 20.94 -2.14
N SER A 28 -19.39 19.71 -1.77
CA SER A 28 -20.47 18.87 -2.29
C SER A 28 -20.49 18.40 -3.76
N SER A 29 -20.38 17.07 -3.92
CA SER A 29 -21.51 16.29 -4.46
C SER A 29 -21.62 14.99 -3.64
N SER A 30 -22.54 14.98 -2.68
CA SER A 30 -22.77 13.88 -1.74
C SER A 30 -23.48 12.72 -2.44
N LYS A 31 -22.72 11.74 -2.92
CA LYS A 31 -23.23 10.35 -2.96
C LYS A 31 -23.00 9.78 -1.57
N SER A 32 -24.09 9.46 -0.89
CA SER A 32 -24.13 8.98 0.50
C SER A 32 -23.24 7.75 0.68
N ILE A 33 -22.10 7.95 1.32
CA ILE A 33 -21.39 6.89 2.04
C ILE A 33 -22.38 6.37 3.09
N PRO A 34 -22.66 5.06 3.19
CA PRO A 34 -23.50 4.55 4.27
C PRO A 34 -22.88 5.01 5.58
N GLN A 35 -23.65 5.78 6.35
CA GLN A 35 -23.18 6.33 7.61
C GLN A 35 -22.73 5.16 8.48
N SER A 36 -21.44 5.13 8.83
CA SER A 36 -20.95 4.23 9.87
C SER A 36 -21.76 4.52 11.12
N HIS A 37 -22.66 3.62 11.50
CA HIS A 37 -23.36 3.70 12.77
C HIS A 37 -22.30 3.66 13.87
N ARG A 38 -21.95 4.84 14.43
CA ARG A 38 -21.18 4.90 15.66
C ARG A 38 -22.05 4.24 16.73
N PRO A 39 -21.62 3.15 17.41
CA PRO A 39 -22.36 2.68 18.56
C PRO A 39 -22.31 3.78 19.61
N SER A 40 -23.46 4.39 19.90
CA SER A 40 -23.58 5.30 21.03
C SER A 40 -23.36 4.47 22.29
N TYR A 41 -22.33 4.78 23.05
CA TYR A 41 -22.13 4.17 24.37
C TYR A 41 -23.09 4.86 25.36
N GLY A 42 -24.39 4.65 25.14
CA GLY A 42 -25.47 5.10 25.99
C GLY A 42 -25.93 3.95 26.89
N GLN A 43 -25.98 4.24 28.18
CA GLN A 43 -26.59 3.49 29.30
C GLN A 43 -26.97 2.02 29.04
N SER A 44 -26.27 1.13 29.76
CA SER A 44 -26.49 -0.32 29.90
C SER A 44 -27.97 -0.73 29.97
N ALA A 45 -28.60 -0.91 28.81
CA ALA A 45 -29.76 -1.78 28.68
C ALA A 45 -29.31 -3.20 29.05
N ARG A 46 -30.05 -3.86 29.94
CA ARG A 46 -29.85 -5.26 30.30
C ARG A 46 -29.73 -6.08 29.01
N THR A 47 -28.55 -6.61 28.71
CA THR A 47 -28.31 -7.40 27.51
C THR A 47 -29.17 -8.66 27.58
N ASP A 48 -30.21 -8.73 26.77
CA ASP A 48 -31.07 -9.90 26.70
C ASP A 48 -30.37 -10.99 25.90
N PHE A 49 -29.82 -11.98 26.62
CA PHE A 49 -29.10 -13.10 26.03
C PHE A 49 -29.95 -13.91 25.04
N THR A 50 -31.28 -13.92 25.17
CA THR A 50 -32.14 -14.63 24.20
C THR A 50 -32.13 -13.96 22.83
N THR A 51 -32.03 -12.63 22.79
CA THR A 51 -31.92 -11.86 21.55
C THR A 51 -30.52 -11.96 20.94
N LEU A 52 -29.47 -11.94 21.77
CA LEU A 52 -28.07 -12.05 21.33
C LEU A 52 -27.71 -13.42 20.74
N PHE A 53 -28.32 -14.50 21.24
CA PHE A 53 -28.13 -15.86 20.72
C PHE A 53 -29.21 -16.27 19.71
N SER A 54 -30.11 -15.35 19.32
CA SER A 54 -31.02 -15.62 18.22
C SER A 54 -30.22 -15.77 16.92
N SER A 55 -30.57 -16.78 16.13
CA SER A 55 -29.94 -17.07 14.82
C SER A 55 -29.91 -15.86 13.89
N ASP A 56 -30.91 -14.99 14.05
CA ASP A 56 -31.20 -13.88 13.14
C ASP A 56 -30.26 -12.70 13.36
N GLN A 57 -29.73 -12.48 14.58
CA GLN A 57 -28.70 -11.46 14.83
C GLN A 57 -27.29 -11.91 14.42
N LEU A 58 -26.97 -13.20 14.53
CA LEU A 58 -25.65 -13.73 14.14
C LEU A 58 -25.40 -13.68 12.63
N LEU A 59 -26.46 -13.64 11.82
CA LEU A 59 -26.39 -13.57 10.36
C LEU A 59 -26.71 -12.16 9.79
N ASN A 60 -27.22 -11.24 10.62
CA ASN A 60 -27.57 -9.88 10.21
C ASN A 60 -26.36 -8.93 10.13
N HIS A 61 -25.22 -9.31 10.71
CA HIS A 61 -23.97 -8.63 10.45
C HIS A 61 -23.40 -9.22 9.16
N ASP A 62 -23.13 -8.40 8.15
CA ASP A 62 -22.50 -8.85 6.90
C ASP A 62 -21.26 -9.66 7.28
N PRO A 63 -21.27 -10.99 7.11
CA PRO A 63 -20.14 -11.80 7.53
C PRO A 63 -18.95 -11.31 6.71
N TRP A 64 -17.89 -10.91 7.44
CA TRP A 64 -16.58 -10.51 6.90
C TRP A 64 -16.47 -9.02 6.56
N SER A 65 -17.19 -8.18 7.32
CA SER A 65 -16.96 -6.74 7.29
C SER A 65 -15.49 -6.41 7.68
N PRO A 66 -14.87 -5.36 7.08
CA PRO A 66 -13.49 -4.97 7.41
C PRO A 66 -13.28 -4.60 8.89
N ASP A 67 -14.36 -4.23 9.57
CA ASP A 67 -14.37 -3.82 10.98
C ASP A 67 -14.26 -4.99 11.95
N GLU A 68 -14.53 -6.22 11.50
CA GLU A 68 -14.42 -7.42 12.31
C GLU A 68 -12.97 -7.93 12.42
N TRP A 69 -12.65 -8.55 13.56
CA TRP A 69 -11.37 -9.22 13.78
C TRP A 69 -11.31 -10.60 13.09
N ASN A 70 -12.47 -11.21 12.89
CA ASN A 70 -12.73 -12.47 12.23
C ASN A 70 -13.09 -12.21 10.75
N GLY A 71 -12.49 -12.95 9.83
CA GLY A 71 -12.73 -12.76 8.39
C GLY A 71 -11.58 -13.28 7.54
N LEU A 72 -11.60 -12.91 6.26
CA LEU A 72 -10.52 -13.19 5.32
C LEU A 72 -9.21 -12.56 5.80
N VAL A 73 -8.12 -13.30 5.68
CA VAL A 73 -6.79 -12.81 6.04
C VAL A 73 -6.15 -12.13 4.84
N SER A 74 -6.44 -10.83 4.70
CA SER A 74 -5.76 -9.91 3.80
C SER A 74 -4.81 -8.99 4.58
N PHE A 75 -3.95 -8.27 3.86
CA PHE A 75 -3.08 -7.28 4.47
C PHE A 75 -3.90 -6.17 5.14
N ALA A 76 -3.68 -5.95 6.44
CA ALA A 76 -4.32 -4.89 7.24
C ALA A 76 -5.86 -4.81 7.11
N ARG A 77 -6.53 -5.95 6.89
CA ARG A 77 -8.00 -6.07 6.71
C ARG A 77 -8.54 -5.32 5.49
N VAL A 78 -7.70 -5.11 4.50
CA VAL A 78 -8.06 -4.46 3.24
C VAL A 78 -8.88 -5.41 2.34
N GLN A 79 -9.76 -4.87 1.49
CA GLN A 79 -10.51 -5.68 0.53
C GLN A 79 -9.56 -6.44 -0.42
N PRO A 80 -9.68 -7.78 -0.53
CA PRO A 80 -8.93 -8.56 -1.50
C PRO A 80 -9.55 -8.39 -2.90
N VAL A 81 -8.72 -8.08 -3.89
CA VAL A 81 -9.12 -7.85 -5.28
C VAL A 81 -8.28 -8.72 -6.21
N ARG A 82 -8.90 -9.32 -7.22
CA ARG A 82 -8.17 -10.14 -8.21
C ARG A 82 -7.59 -9.25 -9.31
N CYS A 83 -6.49 -8.58 -8.99
CA CYS A 83 -5.91 -7.56 -9.87
C CYS A 83 -5.54 -8.10 -11.25
N PHE A 84 -5.05 -9.35 -11.39
CA PHE A 84 -4.66 -9.95 -12.68
C PHE A 84 -5.79 -10.68 -13.43
N GLY A 85 -7.04 -10.54 -12.99
CA GLY A 85 -8.16 -11.33 -13.49
C GLY A 85 -9.46 -10.54 -13.58
N ALA A 86 -10.54 -11.10 -13.03
CA ALA A 86 -11.91 -10.60 -13.17
C ALA A 86 -12.12 -9.15 -12.71
N ASP A 87 -11.30 -8.64 -11.79
CA ASP A 87 -11.43 -7.31 -11.20
C ASP A 87 -10.34 -6.34 -11.69
N SER A 88 -9.81 -6.54 -12.91
CA SER A 88 -8.72 -5.73 -13.48
C SER A 88 -9.04 -4.24 -13.59
N ASP A 89 -10.33 -3.90 -13.72
CA ASP A 89 -10.80 -2.55 -14.01
C ASP A 89 -10.97 -1.68 -12.76
N MET A 90 -10.87 -2.27 -11.57
CA MET A 90 -10.98 -1.56 -10.30
C MET A 90 -9.77 -0.65 -10.10
N LYS A 91 -10.02 0.65 -9.96
CA LYS A 91 -8.99 1.65 -9.68
C LYS A 91 -8.68 1.72 -8.18
N TYR A 92 -7.41 1.84 -7.84
CA TYR A 92 -6.90 1.95 -6.48
C TYR A 92 -5.67 2.85 -6.44
N ASP A 93 -5.31 3.35 -5.26
CA ASP A 93 -4.14 4.23 -5.09
C ASP A 93 -2.91 3.43 -4.64
N VAL A 94 -3.12 2.39 -3.84
CA VAL A 94 -2.07 1.48 -3.36
C VAL A 94 -2.49 0.04 -3.59
N ALA A 95 -1.68 -0.72 -4.32
CA ALA A 95 -1.81 -2.17 -4.43
C ALA A 95 -0.80 -2.86 -3.53
N VAL A 96 -1.29 -3.76 -2.69
CA VAL A 96 -0.45 -4.68 -1.93
C VAL A 96 -0.27 -5.96 -2.75
N LEU A 97 0.96 -6.38 -2.97
CA LEU A 97 1.31 -7.52 -3.80
C LEU A 97 2.20 -8.48 -3.03
N GLY A 98 1.88 -9.76 -2.99
CA GLY A 98 2.77 -10.78 -2.46
C GLY A 98 3.72 -11.33 -3.51
N ALA A 99 5.01 -11.43 -3.18
CA ALA A 99 6.04 -12.04 -4.04
C ALA A 99 6.72 -13.21 -3.32
N PRO A 100 6.20 -14.45 -3.44
CA PRO A 100 6.69 -15.59 -2.67
C PRO A 100 7.98 -16.24 -3.24
N PHE A 101 9.05 -15.46 -3.43
CA PHE A 101 10.29 -15.88 -4.13
C PHE A 101 11.48 -16.15 -3.18
N ASP A 102 12.01 -17.38 -3.16
CA ASP A 102 13.09 -17.83 -2.24
C ASP A 102 14.35 -18.39 -2.93
N THR A 103 14.38 -18.48 -4.26
CA THR A 103 15.37 -19.35 -4.92
C THR A 103 16.80 -18.78 -4.93
N ALA A 104 17.01 -17.54 -4.47
CA ALA A 104 18.34 -16.95 -4.36
C ALA A 104 18.85 -16.86 -2.90
N THR A 105 18.17 -17.48 -1.93
CA THR A 105 18.67 -17.52 -0.55
C THR A 105 19.89 -18.45 -0.41
N SER A 106 20.90 -17.97 0.32
CA SER A 106 22.17 -18.68 0.49
C SER A 106 22.21 -19.62 1.70
N TYR A 107 21.37 -19.39 2.72
CA TYR A 107 21.45 -20.09 4.00
C TYR A 107 20.16 -20.82 4.40
N ARG A 108 19.15 -20.08 4.89
CA ARG A 108 17.91 -20.66 5.39
C ARG A 108 16.77 -20.39 4.41
N PRO A 109 16.33 -21.38 3.61
CA PRO A 109 15.12 -21.26 2.83
C PRO A 109 13.88 -21.33 3.74
N GLY A 110 12.77 -20.73 3.32
CA GLY A 110 11.46 -20.85 3.95
C GLY A 110 10.83 -19.52 4.36
N CYS A 111 11.62 -18.44 4.50
CA CYS A 111 11.07 -17.12 4.76
C CYS A 111 10.16 -16.65 3.61
N CYS A 112 10.45 -17.04 2.37
CA CYS A 112 9.85 -16.36 1.23
C CYS A 112 8.57 -17.04 0.72
N THR A 113 8.42 -18.37 0.89
CA THR A 113 7.14 -19.04 0.55
C THR A 113 6.04 -18.68 1.53
N PHE A 114 6.37 -18.58 2.82
CA PHE A 114 5.40 -18.28 3.87
C PHE A 114 5.39 -16.80 4.27
N GLY A 115 6.34 -16.00 3.80
CA GLY A 115 6.52 -14.60 4.16
C GLY A 115 5.29 -13.74 3.92
N PRO A 116 4.75 -13.67 2.69
CA PRO A 116 3.56 -12.86 2.41
C PRO A 116 2.38 -13.24 3.31
N ASN A 117 2.14 -14.54 3.49
CA ASN A 117 1.10 -15.04 4.38
C ASN A 117 1.37 -14.71 5.86
N GLY A 118 2.61 -14.82 6.32
CA GLY A 118 3.02 -14.44 7.67
C GLY A 118 2.81 -12.96 7.95
N VAL A 119 3.13 -12.08 6.99
CA VAL A 119 2.88 -10.64 7.09
C VAL A 119 1.37 -10.36 7.13
N ARG A 120 0.57 -11.01 6.27
CA ARG A 120 -0.89 -10.85 6.31
C ARG A 120 -1.47 -11.27 7.68
N GLN A 121 -1.04 -12.41 8.21
CA GLN A 121 -1.44 -12.88 9.55
C GLN A 121 -1.00 -11.93 10.66
N GLY A 122 0.24 -11.42 10.61
CA GLY A 122 0.75 -10.45 11.59
C GLY A 122 0.05 -9.09 11.50
N SER A 123 -0.41 -8.71 10.30
CA SER A 123 -1.09 -7.44 10.05
C SER A 123 -2.53 -7.38 10.54
N ARG A 124 -3.09 -8.46 11.11
CA ARG A 124 -4.47 -8.49 11.64
C ARG A 124 -4.72 -7.45 12.73
N ARG A 125 -3.67 -7.11 13.50
CA ARG A 125 -3.73 -6.06 14.53
C ARG A 125 -3.70 -4.66 13.90
N CYS A 126 -3.17 -4.55 12.69
CA CYS A 126 -3.14 -3.31 11.91
C CYS A 126 -4.44 -3.16 11.10
N GLY A 127 -4.72 -1.94 10.67
CA GLY A 127 -5.91 -1.61 9.92
C GLY A 127 -5.73 -0.25 9.29
N VAL A 128 -6.12 -0.13 8.03
CA VAL A 128 -6.16 1.16 7.32
C VAL A 128 -7.11 2.16 8.01
N ASP A 129 -8.08 1.65 8.76
CA ASP A 129 -9.01 2.47 9.52
C ASP A 129 -8.52 2.91 10.91
N PHE A 130 -7.35 2.44 11.34
CA PHE A 130 -6.77 2.92 12.58
C PHE A 130 -6.03 4.25 12.39
N ILE A 131 -6.12 5.09 13.42
CA ILE A 131 -5.42 6.36 13.46
C ILE A 131 -3.98 6.10 13.91
N ASN A 132 -3.02 6.59 13.12
CA ASN A 132 -1.66 6.72 13.59
C ASN A 132 -1.62 7.82 14.65
N VAL A 133 -1.35 7.48 15.91
CA VAL A 133 -1.43 8.41 17.05
C VAL A 133 -0.46 9.58 16.89
N GLN A 134 0.75 9.32 16.38
CA GLN A 134 1.81 10.31 16.24
C GLN A 134 1.49 11.30 15.13
N GLN A 135 1.01 10.80 13.98
CA GLN A 135 0.70 11.63 12.82
C GLN A 135 -0.72 12.19 12.85
N LYS A 136 -1.60 11.65 13.72
CA LYS A 136 -3.04 11.98 13.82
C LYS A 136 -3.79 11.85 12.49
N VAL A 137 -3.35 10.92 11.64
CA VAL A 137 -3.91 10.68 10.31
C VAL A 137 -4.40 9.25 10.21
N LYS A 138 -5.50 9.07 9.49
CA LYS A 138 -6.09 7.79 9.11
C LYS A 138 -5.79 7.54 7.64
N VAL A 139 -5.35 6.34 7.28
CA VAL A 139 -4.90 6.04 5.90
C VAL A 139 -6.08 5.97 4.94
N SER A 140 -7.21 5.38 5.36
CA SER A 140 -8.38 5.22 4.50
C SER A 140 -9.06 6.53 4.08
N ASP A 141 -8.85 7.62 4.81
CA ASP A 141 -9.37 8.94 4.42
C ASP A 141 -8.65 9.47 3.17
N HIS A 142 -7.37 9.14 3.00
CA HIS A 142 -6.52 9.70 1.96
C HIS A 142 -6.23 8.76 0.79
N LEU A 143 -6.15 7.45 1.05
CA LEU A 143 -5.68 6.46 0.08
C LEU A 143 -6.64 5.27 0.04
N ASN A 144 -7.02 4.86 -1.17
CA ASN A 144 -7.67 3.57 -1.35
C ASN A 144 -6.62 2.47 -1.53
N VAL A 145 -6.52 1.57 -0.55
CA VAL A 145 -5.60 0.43 -0.55
C VAL A 145 -6.37 -0.82 -0.94
N VAL A 146 -5.77 -1.69 -1.75
CA VAL A 146 -6.32 -3.01 -2.10
C VAL A 146 -5.25 -4.10 -1.92
N ASP A 147 -5.65 -5.31 -1.55
CA ASP A 147 -4.76 -6.48 -1.54
C ASP A 147 -4.95 -7.26 -2.86
N CYS A 148 -3.95 -7.25 -3.72
CA CYS A 148 -3.95 -7.94 -5.01
C CYS A 148 -3.60 -9.44 -4.89
N GLY A 149 -3.35 -9.94 -3.68
CA GLY A 149 -2.91 -11.32 -3.45
C GLY A 149 -1.46 -11.53 -3.87
N ASP A 150 -1.14 -12.75 -4.27
CA ASP A 150 0.23 -13.17 -4.59
C ASP A 150 0.44 -13.31 -6.11
N VAL A 151 1.64 -13.01 -6.58
CA VAL A 151 2.04 -13.24 -7.98
C VAL A 151 2.22 -14.73 -8.23
N PRO A 152 1.65 -15.29 -9.31
CA PRO A 152 1.92 -16.66 -9.71
C PRO A 152 3.35 -16.76 -10.27
N ILE A 153 4.28 -17.22 -9.44
CA ILE A 153 5.67 -17.41 -9.83
C ILE A 153 6.03 -18.90 -9.89
N THR A 154 6.93 -19.26 -10.80
CA THR A 154 7.49 -20.61 -10.86
C THR A 154 8.56 -20.81 -9.80
N PHE A 155 8.55 -21.94 -9.11
CA PHE A 155 9.60 -22.28 -8.12
C PHE A 155 10.83 -22.96 -8.74
N MET A 156 10.75 -23.43 -9.99
CA MET A 156 11.79 -24.25 -10.62
C MET A 156 12.87 -23.43 -11.34
N ASP A 157 12.51 -22.30 -11.93
CA ASP A 157 13.44 -21.42 -12.65
C ASP A 157 13.37 -20.01 -12.07
N SER A 158 14.47 -19.61 -11.45
CA SER A 158 14.62 -18.30 -10.82
C SER A 158 14.56 -17.15 -11.82
N LYS A 159 15.06 -17.33 -13.05
CA LYS A 159 15.05 -16.29 -14.08
C LYS A 159 13.65 -16.06 -14.61
N VAL A 160 12.89 -17.14 -14.79
CA VAL A 160 11.48 -17.05 -15.22
C VAL A 160 10.65 -16.40 -14.12
N ALA A 161 10.85 -16.79 -12.87
CA ALA A 161 10.15 -16.19 -11.74
C ALA A 161 10.39 -14.68 -11.60
N LEU A 162 11.65 -14.23 -11.71
CA LEU A 162 11.98 -12.80 -11.65
C LEU A 162 11.35 -12.02 -12.81
N ARG A 163 11.31 -12.60 -14.01
CA ARG A 163 10.61 -11.99 -15.15
C ARG A 163 9.09 -11.93 -14.94
N GLN A 164 8.48 -12.99 -14.41
CA GLN A 164 7.05 -12.98 -14.08
C GLN A 164 6.71 -11.89 -13.07
N LEU A 165 7.55 -11.71 -12.04
CA LEU A 165 7.40 -10.64 -11.06
C LEU A 165 7.55 -9.25 -11.70
N GLU A 166 8.54 -9.08 -12.59
CA GLU A 166 8.71 -7.83 -13.36
C GLU A 166 7.45 -7.49 -14.16
N PHE A 167 6.88 -8.46 -14.88
CA PHE A 167 5.65 -8.28 -15.65
C PHE A 167 4.45 -7.95 -14.76
N ALA A 168 4.28 -8.67 -13.65
CA ALA A 168 3.19 -8.44 -12.71
C ALA A 168 3.25 -7.02 -12.12
N ASN A 169 4.43 -6.60 -11.66
CA ASN A 169 4.61 -5.25 -11.13
C ASN A 169 4.36 -4.18 -12.21
N LYS A 170 4.90 -4.39 -13.40
CA LYS A 170 4.70 -3.49 -14.55
C LYS A 170 3.22 -3.33 -14.89
N GLU A 171 2.44 -4.41 -14.85
CA GLU A 171 1.01 -4.34 -15.12
C GLU A 171 0.27 -3.50 -14.07
N LEU A 172 0.61 -3.66 -12.78
CA LEU A 172 -0.02 -2.90 -11.70
C LEU A 172 0.33 -1.41 -11.75
N VAL A 173 1.61 -1.08 -11.94
CA VAL A 173 2.06 0.33 -11.95
C VAL A 173 1.55 1.06 -13.19
N ARG A 174 1.36 0.38 -14.34
CA ARG A 174 0.80 1.02 -15.55
C ARG A 174 -0.64 1.49 -15.41
N ARG A 175 -1.39 1.01 -14.41
CA ARG A 175 -2.79 1.38 -14.20
C ARG A 175 -2.92 2.84 -13.78
N GLU A 176 -4.13 3.36 -13.90
CA GLU A 176 -4.47 4.69 -13.39
C GLU A 176 -4.92 4.59 -11.95
N ALA A 177 -4.43 5.51 -11.11
CA ALA A 177 -4.85 5.63 -9.73
C ALA A 177 -6.34 6.03 -9.62
N PHE A 178 -6.95 5.72 -8.47
CA PHE A 178 -8.33 6.12 -8.22
C PHE A 178 -8.45 7.63 -7.98
N ARG A 179 -7.49 8.20 -7.25
CA ARG A 179 -7.44 9.64 -6.95
C ARG A 179 -6.41 10.34 -7.84
N SER A 180 -6.82 11.50 -8.34
CA SER A 180 -5.93 12.47 -8.99
C SER A 180 -5.80 13.69 -8.08
N TYR A 181 -4.59 14.19 -7.91
CA TYR A 181 -4.33 15.43 -7.18
C TYR A 181 -4.12 16.58 -8.18
N ASN A 182 -4.35 17.82 -7.75
CA ASN A 182 -4.19 19.01 -8.61
C ASN A 182 -2.72 19.31 -9.00
N GLN A 183 -1.76 18.52 -8.52
CA GLN A 183 -0.34 18.67 -8.82
C GLN A 183 0.04 17.97 -10.12
N THR A 184 1.17 18.36 -10.72
CA THR A 184 1.71 17.65 -11.88
C THR A 184 2.18 16.25 -11.47
N SER A 185 1.79 15.23 -12.25
CA SER A 185 2.20 13.86 -11.96
C SER A 185 3.72 13.70 -12.10
N LEU A 186 4.31 12.80 -11.31
CA LEU A 186 5.74 12.46 -11.39
C LEU A 186 6.10 11.50 -12.53
N ALA A 187 5.10 10.89 -13.18
CA ALA A 187 5.33 9.94 -14.27
C ALA A 187 5.59 10.67 -15.59
N LYS A 188 6.36 10.05 -16.48
CA LYS A 188 6.64 10.59 -17.82
C LYS A 188 5.36 10.84 -18.62
N ASP A 189 4.33 10.03 -18.37
CA ASP A 189 3.06 10.06 -19.09
C ASP A 189 2.09 11.14 -18.59
N GLY A 190 2.45 11.88 -17.54
CA GLY A 190 1.56 12.93 -16.98
C GLY A 190 0.36 12.40 -16.18
N LYS A 191 0.27 11.07 -15.99
CA LYS A 191 -0.82 10.40 -15.27
C LYS A 191 -0.43 9.99 -13.86
N PHE A 192 -1.42 9.94 -12.97
CA PHE A 192 -1.25 9.36 -11.64
C PHE A 192 -1.36 7.84 -11.70
N HIS A 193 -0.29 7.18 -11.26
CA HIS A 193 -0.20 5.73 -11.19
C HIS A 193 -0.24 5.24 -9.74
N PRO A 194 -0.80 4.04 -9.48
CA PRO A 194 -0.85 3.47 -8.15
C PRO A 194 0.56 3.17 -7.63
N ARG A 195 0.70 3.14 -6.30
CA ARG A 195 1.90 2.66 -5.63
C ARG A 195 1.77 1.17 -5.36
N VAL A 196 2.87 0.43 -5.52
CA VAL A 196 2.88 -1.01 -5.26
C VAL A 196 3.67 -1.26 -3.98
N LEU A 197 3.00 -1.82 -2.97
CA LEU A 197 3.61 -2.33 -1.75
C LEU A 197 3.82 -3.83 -1.93
N THR A 198 5.05 -4.24 -2.20
CA THR A 198 5.36 -5.66 -2.34
C THR A 198 5.72 -6.26 -0.98
N LEU A 199 4.98 -7.28 -0.57
CA LEU A 199 5.26 -8.13 0.57
C LEU A 199 5.96 -9.36 0.04
N GLY A 200 7.26 -9.53 0.25
CA GLY A 200 7.87 -10.70 -0.33
C GLY A 200 9.37 -10.80 -0.21
N GLY A 201 9.82 -11.88 -0.84
CA GLY A 201 10.92 -12.75 -0.46
C GLY A 201 12.32 -12.18 -0.40
N ASP A 202 13.28 -12.95 -0.94
CA ASP A 202 14.68 -12.57 -0.87
C ASP A 202 14.93 -11.20 -1.53
N HIS A 203 16.03 -10.55 -1.16
CA HIS A 203 16.28 -9.18 -1.60
C HIS A 203 16.55 -9.05 -3.11
N THR A 204 16.60 -10.18 -3.84
CA THR A 204 16.71 -10.24 -5.31
C THR A 204 15.46 -9.72 -6.02
N ILE A 205 14.29 -9.73 -5.35
CA ILE A 205 13.04 -9.20 -5.92
C ILE A 205 13.08 -7.69 -6.15
N THR A 206 13.99 -6.98 -5.49
CA THR A 206 14.11 -5.52 -5.61
C THR A 206 14.46 -5.12 -7.05
N LEU A 207 15.30 -5.89 -7.74
CA LEU A 207 15.73 -5.60 -9.11
C LEU A 207 14.57 -5.59 -10.14
N PRO A 208 13.74 -6.65 -10.29
CA PRO A 208 12.62 -6.63 -11.22
C PRO A 208 11.55 -5.59 -10.84
N LEU A 209 11.37 -5.31 -9.55
CA LEU A 209 10.45 -4.25 -9.11
C LEU A 209 10.93 -2.87 -9.56
N LEU A 210 12.21 -2.55 -9.35
CA LEU A 210 12.80 -1.29 -9.78
C LEU A 210 12.78 -1.12 -11.30
N ARG A 211 13.01 -2.20 -12.07
CA ARG A 211 12.90 -2.17 -13.54
C ARG A 211 11.49 -1.78 -14.00
N GLY A 212 10.46 -2.38 -13.39
CA GLY A 212 9.06 -2.05 -13.70
C GLY A 212 8.71 -0.59 -13.39
N VAL A 213 9.20 -0.05 -12.27
CA VAL A 213 8.96 1.35 -11.86
C VAL A 213 9.75 2.33 -12.75
N ALA A 214 11.01 2.01 -13.08
CA ALA A 214 11.89 2.88 -13.84
C ALA A 214 11.41 3.13 -15.28
N GLU A 215 10.62 2.22 -15.85
CA GLU A 215 10.02 2.42 -17.17
C GLU A 215 9.09 3.65 -17.18
N ILE A 216 8.23 3.76 -16.15
CA ILE A 216 7.17 4.78 -16.02
C ILE A 216 7.71 6.09 -15.43
N TYR A 217 8.50 5.99 -14.36
CA TYR A 217 9.00 7.15 -13.62
C TYR A 217 10.40 7.61 -14.05
N GLY A 218 11.15 6.78 -14.78
CA GLY A 218 12.54 7.08 -15.15
C GLY A 218 13.54 6.76 -14.03
N PRO A 219 14.65 7.49 -13.92
CA PRO A 219 15.64 7.24 -12.86
C PRO A 219 15.01 7.49 -11.49
N VAL A 220 15.08 6.48 -10.61
CA VAL A 220 14.50 6.52 -9.27
C VAL A 220 15.58 6.54 -8.20
N SER A 221 15.34 7.26 -7.12
CA SER A 221 16.14 7.20 -5.90
C SER A 221 15.63 6.06 -5.02
N VAL A 222 16.56 5.26 -4.47
CA VAL A 222 16.24 4.12 -3.60
C VAL A 222 16.68 4.44 -2.18
N ILE A 223 15.77 4.24 -1.22
CA ILE A 223 16.09 4.23 0.21
C ILE A 223 16.13 2.77 0.63
N HIS A 224 17.30 2.28 0.98
CA HIS A 224 17.54 0.87 1.28
C HIS A 224 17.91 0.72 2.76
N PHE A 225 17.12 -0.09 3.47
CA PHE A 225 17.38 -0.47 4.85
C PHE A 225 17.75 -1.95 4.88
N ASP A 226 19.03 -2.26 5.08
CA ASP A 226 19.53 -3.62 5.24
C ASP A 226 20.75 -3.59 6.17
N SER A 227 20.94 -4.68 6.90
CA SER A 227 22.15 -4.89 7.70
C SER A 227 23.36 -5.22 6.83
N HIS A 228 23.14 -5.67 5.59
CA HIS A 228 24.18 -6.01 4.63
C HIS A 228 24.32 -4.91 3.58
N LEU A 229 25.56 -4.60 3.20
CA LEU A 229 25.89 -3.57 2.20
C LEU A 229 25.70 -4.03 0.74
N GLY A 230 24.98 -5.12 0.49
CA GLY A 230 24.74 -5.59 -0.88
C GLY A 230 23.99 -6.92 -0.95
N ALA A 231 22.88 -6.89 -1.69
CA ALA A 231 22.38 -8.01 -2.46
C ALA A 231 22.17 -7.51 -3.90
#